data_AF-N8YE51-F1
#
_entry.id   AF-N8YE51-F1
#
_cell.length_a   1.000
_cell.length_b   1.000
_cell.length_c   1.000
_cell.angle_alpha   90.00
_cell.angle_beta   90.00
_cell.angle_gamma   90.00
#
_symmetry.space_group_name_H-M   'P 1'
#
loop_
_entity.id
_entity.type
_entity.pdbx_description
1 polymer ?
#
loop_
_entity_poly.entity_id
_entity_poly.type
_entity_poly.pdbx_seq_one_letter_code
_entity_poly.pdbx_strand_id
1 'polypeptide(L)'
;MKNKLSILLLSTFLAACNQNNQTPPATQQNETAIKAETTKAAAQDQNITPPKPKVEILVNNPTPIPQGYKIDTSHLKKPLLVDLNGDGKLDAFRVLKNPNKNGKKYLFEFRIADSNKVYWYENDDEDYDLNDFEVFDIAKKNEKFVDMAKLETGDITPYEDAPEKARIILKTDGITVGLPESCGTSLFFIENNKIRRAFLD
;
A
#
# COMPACT_ATOMS: atom_id res chain seq x y z
N MET A 1 -32.94 39.32 38.70
CA MET A 1 -32.76 38.13 39.55
C MET A 1 -31.52 37.39 39.09
N LYS A 2 -30.51 37.35 39.98
CA LYS A 2 -29.45 36.34 40.19
C LYS A 2 -28.76 35.63 38.99
N ASN A 3 -27.49 35.99 38.83
CA ASN A 3 -26.36 35.21 38.30
C ASN A 3 -26.37 33.71 38.63
N LYS A 4 -25.85 32.88 37.71
CA LYS A 4 -24.82 31.81 37.87
C LYS A 4 -24.34 31.44 36.44
N LEU A 5 -23.14 31.78 35.93
CA LEU A 5 -21.77 31.28 36.18
C LEU A 5 -21.64 29.79 36.56
N SER A 6 -21.09 28.98 35.65
CA SER A 6 -20.23 27.78 35.85
C SER A 6 -19.75 27.31 34.45
N ILE A 7 -18.54 27.62 34.02
CA ILE A 7 -17.24 26.94 34.27
C ILE A 7 -17.12 25.57 33.58
N LEU A 8 -16.36 25.60 32.49
CA LEU A 8 -15.28 24.70 32.02
C LEU A 8 -15.18 23.28 32.63
N LEU A 9 -15.11 22.28 31.75
CA LEU A 9 -14.27 21.09 31.96
C LEU A 9 -13.78 20.55 30.62
N LEU A 10 -12.50 20.84 30.36
CA LEU A 10 -11.63 20.19 29.38
C LEU A 10 -11.24 18.82 29.97
N SER A 11 -11.21 17.76 29.17
CA SER A 11 -10.61 16.48 29.57
C SER A 11 -9.92 15.84 28.39
N THR A 12 -8.67 16.24 28.18
CA THR A 12 -7.68 15.50 27.40
C THR A 12 -7.25 14.27 28.20
N PHE A 13 -7.35 13.08 27.60
CA PHE A 13 -6.64 11.89 28.10
C PHE A 13 -5.45 11.64 27.18
N LEU A 14 -4.31 12.24 27.51
CA LEU A 14 -3.00 11.74 27.11
C LEU A 14 -2.58 10.66 28.11
N ALA A 15 -2.51 9.40 27.68
CA ALA A 15 -1.79 8.38 28.42
C ALA A 15 -0.31 8.48 28.09
N ALA A 16 0.45 9.10 28.98
CA ALA A 16 1.91 9.08 29.00
C ALA A 16 2.39 7.76 29.61
N CYS A 17 3.19 6.98 28.88
CA CYS A 17 4.08 5.99 29.47
C CYS A 17 5.43 6.65 29.73
N ASN A 18 5.74 6.82 31.02
CA ASN A 18 6.93 7.47 31.51
C ASN A 18 8.14 6.51 31.46
N GLN A 19 9.29 7.08 31.13
CA GLN A 19 10.60 6.43 31.11
C GLN A 19 11.04 5.98 32.51
N ASN A 20 11.88 4.95 32.59
CA ASN A 20 12.88 4.89 33.65
C ASN A 20 14.20 4.29 33.17
N ASN A 21 15.16 5.21 32.96
CA ASN A 21 16.60 5.19 33.26
C ASN A 21 17.37 3.86 33.26
N GLN A 22 18.50 3.84 32.55
CA GLN A 22 19.84 3.96 33.17
C GLN A 22 21.01 3.91 32.14
N THR A 23 21.87 4.92 32.20
CA THR A 23 23.30 4.92 31.81
C THR A 23 24.05 5.53 33.02
N PRO A 24 25.40 5.53 33.17
CA PRO A 24 26.53 4.86 32.47
C PRO A 24 27.53 4.22 33.49
N PRO A 25 28.83 3.88 33.21
CA PRO A 25 29.91 4.82 32.85
C PRO A 25 30.96 4.30 31.82
N ALA A 26 31.86 5.23 31.46
CA ALA A 26 33.02 5.21 30.54
C ALA A 26 34.06 4.08 30.81
N THR A 27 35.08 3.78 29.98
CA THR A 27 36.25 4.64 29.64
C THR A 27 37.25 3.93 28.68
N GLN A 28 38.10 4.73 27.99
CA GLN A 28 39.45 4.48 27.39
C GLN A 28 39.53 3.76 26.03
N GLN A 29 39.87 4.45 24.93
CA GLN A 29 41.23 4.82 24.44
C GLN A 29 42.16 3.64 24.11
N ASN A 30 42.50 3.48 22.82
CA ASN A 30 43.88 3.33 22.38
C ASN A 30 44.03 3.64 20.87
N GLU A 31 44.89 4.62 20.59
CA GLU A 31 45.55 4.85 19.31
C GLU A 31 46.44 3.66 18.93
N THR A 32 46.49 3.32 17.63
CA THR A 32 47.80 3.21 16.95
C THR A 32 47.63 3.43 15.46
N ALA A 33 48.36 4.43 14.96
CA ALA A 33 48.58 4.68 13.55
C ALA A 33 49.59 3.68 12.97
N ILE A 34 49.37 3.20 11.75
CA ILE A 34 50.47 2.87 10.82
C ILE A 34 50.13 3.41 9.43
N LYS A 35 50.96 4.37 9.01
CA LYS A 35 51.09 4.93 7.67
C LYS A 35 51.94 3.95 6.83
N ALA A 36 51.51 3.61 5.62
CA ALA A 36 52.38 3.11 4.57
C ALA A 36 51.92 3.61 3.21
N GLU A 37 52.88 4.13 2.44
CA GLU A 37 52.74 4.88 1.21
C GLU A 37 52.58 4.00 -0.04
N THR A 38 51.76 4.53 -0.96
CA THR A 38 51.88 4.58 -2.43
C THR A 38 52.30 3.32 -3.21
N THR A 39 51.39 2.85 -4.06
CA THR A 39 51.75 2.51 -5.45
C THR A 39 50.58 2.83 -6.37
N LYS A 40 50.78 3.83 -7.24
CA LYS A 40 49.92 4.10 -8.40
C LYS A 40 50.01 2.90 -9.34
N ALA A 41 48.89 2.22 -9.56
CA ALA A 41 48.67 1.42 -10.75
C ALA A 41 47.48 2.03 -11.49
N ALA A 42 47.73 2.57 -12.68
CA ALA A 42 46.69 3.02 -13.59
C ALA A 42 45.92 1.80 -14.09
N ALA A 43 44.67 1.65 -13.66
CA ALA A 43 43.75 0.65 -14.18
C ALA A 43 42.91 1.30 -15.28
N GLN A 44 42.84 0.59 -16.40
CA GLN A 44 42.20 0.99 -17.65
C GLN A 44 40.74 1.41 -17.45
N ASP A 45 40.36 2.44 -18.21
CA ASP A 45 39.01 2.92 -18.38
C ASP A 45 38.16 1.82 -19.04
N GLN A 46 37.62 0.91 -18.23
CA GLN A 46 36.56 0.04 -18.66
C GLN A 46 35.29 0.89 -18.66
N ASN A 47 34.76 1.15 -19.85
CA ASN A 47 33.41 1.64 -20.03
C ASN A 47 32.43 0.55 -19.57
N ILE A 48 32.29 0.40 -18.26
CA ILE A 48 31.34 -0.52 -17.64
C ILE A 48 29.97 0.09 -17.90
N THR A 49 29.32 -0.37 -18.97
CA THR A 49 27.89 -0.14 -19.14
C THR A 49 27.22 -0.59 -17.84
N PRO A 50 26.49 0.29 -17.14
CA PRO A 50 25.87 -0.09 -15.88
C PRO A 50 25.03 -1.34 -16.11
N PRO A 51 25.14 -2.37 -15.27
CA PRO A 51 24.28 -3.54 -15.39
C PRO A 51 22.84 -3.06 -15.42
N LYS A 52 22.13 -3.41 -16.50
CA LYS A 52 20.69 -3.14 -16.63
C LYS A 52 20.05 -3.63 -15.33
N PRO A 53 19.33 -2.78 -14.58
CA PRO A 53 18.84 -3.14 -13.26
C PRO A 53 18.08 -4.46 -13.38
N LYS A 54 18.53 -5.46 -12.61
CA LYS A 54 17.90 -6.78 -12.56
C LYS A 54 16.47 -6.54 -12.11
N VAL A 55 15.52 -6.68 -13.02
CA VAL A 55 14.11 -6.58 -12.69
C VAL A 55 13.84 -7.68 -11.68
N GLU A 56 13.54 -7.31 -10.44
CA GLU A 56 13.09 -8.25 -9.44
C GLU A 56 11.76 -8.83 -9.94
N ILE A 57 11.83 -10.07 -10.43
CA ILE A 57 10.66 -10.80 -10.92
C ILE A 57 9.86 -11.18 -9.67
N LEU A 58 8.87 -10.36 -9.35
CA LEU A 58 8.03 -10.49 -8.15
C LEU A 58 7.23 -11.80 -8.16
N VAL A 59 6.60 -12.07 -9.29
CA VAL A 59 5.96 -13.33 -9.68
C VAL A 59 6.36 -13.61 -11.12
N ASN A 60 6.34 -14.85 -11.57
CA ASN A 60 6.71 -15.24 -12.93
C ASN A 60 5.69 -14.71 -13.96
N ASN A 61 5.77 -13.40 -14.26
CA ASN A 61 4.90 -12.70 -15.19
C ASN A 61 5.75 -11.71 -16.00
N PRO A 62 5.87 -11.88 -17.32
CA PRO A 62 6.83 -11.16 -18.14
C PRO A 62 6.37 -9.74 -18.52
N THR A 63 5.15 -9.32 -18.17
CA THR A 63 4.57 -8.07 -18.65
C THR A 63 5.30 -6.86 -18.04
N PRO A 64 5.87 -5.96 -18.86
CA PRO A 64 6.58 -4.79 -18.35
C PRO A 64 5.62 -3.83 -17.62
N ILE A 65 6.16 -3.03 -16.70
CA ILE A 65 5.41 -1.91 -16.12
C ILE A 65 5.14 -0.84 -17.20
N PRO A 66 4.01 -0.09 -17.10
CA PRO A 66 3.70 0.97 -18.03
C PRO A 66 4.81 2.03 -18.11
N GLN A 67 5.03 2.59 -19.30
CA GLN A 67 6.08 3.57 -19.52
C GLN A 67 5.94 4.78 -18.57
N GLY A 68 7.05 5.18 -17.95
CA GLY A 68 7.10 6.31 -17.01
C GLY A 68 6.68 5.98 -15.58
N TYR A 69 5.99 4.86 -15.36
CA TYR A 69 5.69 4.38 -14.01
C TYR A 69 6.90 3.67 -13.40
N LYS A 70 6.99 3.76 -12.08
CA LYS A 70 7.97 3.06 -11.24
C LYS A 70 7.22 2.43 -10.06
N ILE A 71 7.81 1.37 -9.49
CA ILE A 71 7.30 0.79 -8.24
C ILE A 71 7.40 1.88 -7.16
N ASP A 72 6.29 2.15 -6.49
CA ASP A 72 6.23 3.06 -5.37
C ASP A 72 6.21 2.26 -4.06
N THR A 73 7.12 2.61 -3.16
CA THR A 73 7.24 1.96 -1.84
C THR A 73 7.02 2.96 -0.70
N SER A 74 6.47 4.15 -0.97
CA SER A 74 6.15 5.08 0.12
C SER A 74 4.96 4.57 0.92
N HIS A 75 3.91 4.10 0.24
CA HIS A 75 2.67 3.62 0.85
C HIS A 75 2.71 2.11 1.14
N LEU A 76 3.17 1.28 0.19
CA LEU A 76 3.27 -0.16 0.36
C LEU A 76 4.74 -0.61 0.24
N LYS A 77 5.37 -0.96 1.38
CA LYS A 77 6.82 -1.26 1.43
C LYS A 77 7.22 -2.49 0.61
N LYS A 78 6.35 -3.50 0.58
CA LYS A 78 6.54 -4.74 -0.19
C LYS A 78 5.21 -5.10 -0.84
N PRO A 79 5.23 -5.66 -2.06
CA PRO A 79 4.02 -6.15 -2.70
C PRO A 79 3.28 -7.17 -1.82
N LEU A 80 1.94 -7.17 -1.92
CA LEU A 80 1.12 -8.20 -1.29
C LEU A 80 1.04 -9.42 -2.21
N LEU A 81 1.20 -10.61 -1.63
CA LEU A 81 1.09 -11.88 -2.33
C LEU A 81 -0.27 -12.52 -2.02
N VAL A 82 -1.08 -12.76 -3.06
CA VAL A 82 -2.51 -13.02 -2.94
C VAL A 82 -3.01 -13.90 -4.09
N ASP A 83 -3.96 -14.82 -3.89
CA ASP A 83 -4.53 -15.66 -4.96
C ASP A 83 -5.73 -14.95 -5.63
N LEU A 84 -5.45 -14.02 -6.56
CA LEU A 84 -6.46 -13.15 -7.16
C LEU A 84 -7.33 -13.86 -8.19
N ASN A 85 -6.81 -14.92 -8.81
CA ASN A 85 -7.50 -15.67 -9.87
C ASN A 85 -8.07 -17.02 -9.39
N GLY A 86 -7.76 -17.45 -8.16
CA GLY A 86 -8.26 -18.68 -7.55
C GLY A 86 -7.58 -19.97 -8.02
N ASP A 87 -6.40 -19.88 -8.63
CA ASP A 87 -5.65 -21.04 -9.14
C ASP A 87 -4.72 -21.70 -8.10
N GLY A 88 -4.69 -21.14 -6.88
CA GLY A 88 -3.87 -21.62 -5.77
C GLY A 88 -2.42 -21.13 -5.80
N LYS A 89 -2.04 -20.28 -6.76
CA LYS A 89 -0.73 -19.62 -6.79
C LYS A 89 -0.84 -18.20 -6.27
N LEU A 90 0.27 -17.69 -5.74
CA LEU A 90 0.33 -16.31 -5.26
C LEU A 90 0.61 -15.37 -6.43
N ASP A 91 -0.38 -14.54 -6.74
CA ASP A 91 -0.28 -13.35 -7.56
C ASP A 91 0.30 -12.20 -6.75
N ALA A 92 0.50 -11.05 -7.40
CA ALA A 92 1.08 -9.87 -6.78
C ALA A 92 0.21 -8.63 -6.91
N PHE A 93 0.06 -7.90 -5.80
CA PHE A 93 -0.46 -6.54 -5.75
C PHE A 93 0.64 -5.54 -5.37
N ARG A 94 0.76 -4.42 -6.09
CA ARG A 94 1.67 -3.33 -5.73
C ARG A 94 1.19 -1.96 -6.20
N VAL A 95 1.79 -0.92 -5.65
CA VAL A 95 1.54 0.48 -6.04
C VAL A 95 2.62 0.93 -7.03
N LEU A 96 2.20 1.60 -8.10
CA LEU A 96 3.07 2.28 -9.04
C LEU A 96 2.81 3.79 -9.02
N LYS A 97 3.84 4.56 -9.36
CA LYS A 97 3.77 6.02 -9.49
C LYS A 97 4.47 6.50 -10.76
N ASN A 98 3.85 7.43 -11.48
CA ASN A 98 4.48 8.18 -12.57
C ASN A 98 4.72 9.64 -12.14
N PRO A 99 5.95 10.00 -11.74
CA PRO A 99 6.24 11.35 -11.24
C PRO A 99 6.10 12.44 -12.30
N ASN A 100 6.15 12.07 -13.59
CA ASN A 100 6.11 12.99 -14.72
C ASN A 100 4.70 13.13 -15.33
N LYS A 101 3.71 12.37 -14.84
CA LYS A 101 2.33 12.47 -15.29
C LYS A 101 1.66 13.67 -14.62
N ASN A 102 0.86 14.43 -15.38
CA ASN A 102 -0.02 15.47 -14.85
C ASN A 102 -1.35 14.84 -14.40
N GLY A 103 -1.97 15.38 -13.34
CA GLY A 103 -3.19 14.78 -12.76
C GLY A 103 -2.85 13.52 -11.95
N LYS A 104 -3.67 12.47 -12.08
CA LYS A 104 -3.54 11.18 -11.38
C LYS A 104 -2.23 10.47 -11.71
N LYS A 105 -1.32 10.37 -10.75
CA LYS A 105 0.03 9.78 -10.87
C LYS A 105 0.12 8.34 -10.39
N TYR A 106 -0.84 7.84 -9.62
CA TYR A 106 -0.75 6.52 -9.01
C TYR A 106 -1.60 5.48 -9.75
N LEU A 107 -1.08 4.25 -9.78
CA LEU A 107 -1.78 3.06 -10.27
C LEU A 107 -1.63 1.93 -9.26
N PHE A 108 -2.71 1.19 -9.04
CA PHE A 108 -2.61 -0.14 -8.44
C PHE A 108 -2.40 -1.20 -9.53
N GLU A 109 -1.40 -2.05 -9.33
CA GLU A 109 -1.07 -3.18 -10.20
C GLU A 109 -1.51 -4.49 -9.57
N PHE A 110 -2.19 -5.33 -10.35
CA PHE A 110 -2.58 -6.69 -10.01
C PHE A 110 -2.02 -7.66 -11.05
N ARG A 111 -0.98 -8.41 -10.69
CA ARG A 111 -0.18 -9.21 -11.61
C ARG A 111 -0.40 -10.70 -11.37
N ILE A 112 -0.90 -11.41 -12.38
CA ILE A 112 -1.23 -12.83 -12.27
C ILE A 112 0.01 -13.69 -12.53
N ALA A 113 0.35 -14.56 -11.58
CA ALA A 113 1.48 -15.47 -11.65
C ALA A 113 1.37 -16.43 -12.84
N ASP A 114 2.52 -16.86 -13.38
CA ASP A 114 2.64 -17.80 -14.49
C ASP A 114 1.82 -17.43 -15.74
N SER A 115 1.60 -16.12 -15.95
CA SER A 115 0.85 -15.59 -17.09
C SER A 115 1.40 -14.23 -17.50
N ASN A 116 0.91 -13.68 -18.62
CA ASN A 116 1.15 -12.29 -19.01
C ASN A 116 0.03 -11.33 -18.57
N LYS A 117 -0.96 -11.81 -17.80
CA LYS A 117 -2.12 -10.99 -17.41
C LYS A 117 -1.74 -10.02 -16.29
N VAL A 118 -2.09 -8.75 -16.48
CA VAL A 118 -1.95 -7.70 -15.48
C VAL A 118 -3.19 -6.82 -15.56
N TYR A 119 -3.75 -6.48 -14.41
CA TYR A 119 -4.82 -5.49 -14.27
C TYR A 119 -4.26 -4.24 -13.61
N TRP A 120 -4.79 -3.09 -14.04
CA TRP A 120 -4.41 -1.79 -13.54
C TRP A 120 -5.67 -1.09 -13.05
N TYR A 121 -5.58 -0.42 -11.90
CA TYR A 121 -6.61 0.50 -11.44
C TYR A 121 -6.01 1.90 -11.29
N GLU A 122 -6.64 2.86 -11.96
CA GLU A 122 -6.48 4.30 -11.74
C GLU A 122 -7.80 4.77 -11.11
N ASN A 123 -7.76 5.76 -10.21
CA ASN A 123 -8.99 6.24 -9.59
C ASN A 123 -9.97 6.74 -10.67
N ASP A 124 -11.26 6.45 -10.51
CA ASP A 124 -12.28 6.85 -11.47
C ASP A 124 -12.60 8.35 -11.35
N ASP A 125 -12.48 8.91 -10.14
CA ASP A 125 -12.65 10.34 -9.88
C ASP A 125 -11.45 11.15 -10.43
N GLU A 126 -11.70 12.17 -11.24
CA GLU A 126 -10.64 12.97 -11.88
C GLU A 126 -9.88 13.88 -10.92
N ASP A 127 -10.50 14.24 -9.78
CA ASP A 127 -9.95 15.19 -8.83
C ASP A 127 -9.09 14.51 -7.74
N TYR A 128 -9.26 13.19 -7.56
CA TYR A 128 -8.56 12.43 -6.53
C TYR A 128 -7.67 11.34 -7.12
N ASP A 129 -6.47 11.21 -6.57
CA ASP A 129 -5.51 10.18 -6.94
C ASP A 129 -5.49 9.07 -5.86
N LEU A 130 -4.69 8.01 -6.06
CA LEU A 130 -4.61 6.88 -5.13
C LEU A 130 -3.56 7.07 -4.01
N ASN A 131 -3.05 8.29 -3.83
CA ASN A 131 -1.91 8.60 -2.98
C ASN A 131 -2.25 8.73 -1.48
N ASP A 132 -3.53 8.69 -1.13
CA ASP A 132 -3.98 8.83 0.27
C ASP A 132 -4.16 7.47 0.96
N PHE A 133 -4.18 6.37 0.20
CA PHE A 133 -4.30 5.01 0.75
C PHE A 133 -2.98 4.55 1.38
N GLU A 134 -3.05 4.06 2.62
CA GLU A 134 -1.87 3.64 3.38
C GLU A 134 -2.06 2.29 4.09
N VAL A 135 -3.29 1.84 4.29
CA VAL A 135 -3.62 0.53 4.88
C VAL A 135 -3.94 -0.43 3.75
N PHE A 136 -3.30 -1.61 3.72
CA PHE A 136 -3.48 -2.60 2.68
C PHE A 136 -3.55 -3.99 3.29
N ASP A 137 -4.66 -4.70 3.10
CA ASP A 137 -4.87 -6.05 3.61
C ASP A 137 -5.42 -7.00 2.54
N ILE A 138 -5.23 -8.31 2.76
CA ILE A 138 -5.79 -9.34 1.87
C ILE A 138 -7.20 -9.67 2.33
N ALA A 139 -8.17 -9.50 1.43
CA ALA A 139 -9.53 -10.01 1.61
C ALA A 139 -9.61 -11.44 1.10
N LYS A 140 -10.18 -12.36 1.90
CA LYS A 140 -10.16 -13.78 1.57
C LYS A 140 -11.36 -14.24 0.77
N LYS A 141 -11.14 -15.24 -0.08
CA LYS A 141 -12.21 -15.97 -0.76
C LYS A 141 -13.31 -16.38 0.24
N ASN A 142 -14.56 -16.22 -0.18
CA ASN A 142 -15.80 -16.41 0.58
C ASN A 142 -16.09 -15.37 1.66
N GLU A 143 -15.24 -14.37 1.88
CA GLU A 143 -15.61 -13.22 2.71
C GLU A 143 -16.76 -12.43 2.08
N LYS A 144 -17.57 -11.84 2.96
CA LYS A 144 -18.80 -11.11 2.64
C LYS A 144 -18.56 -9.62 2.81
N PHE A 145 -18.92 -8.85 1.79
CA PHE A 145 -18.82 -7.39 1.78
C PHE A 145 -20.11 -6.76 1.28
N VAL A 146 -20.32 -5.50 1.64
CA VAL A 146 -21.40 -4.67 1.12
C VAL A 146 -20.78 -3.50 0.37
N ASP A 147 -21.17 -3.34 -0.89
CA ASP A 147 -20.79 -2.18 -1.69
C ASP A 147 -21.71 -1.01 -1.36
N MET A 148 -21.20 -0.09 -0.54
CA MET A 148 -21.97 1.05 -0.04
C MET A 148 -22.43 1.99 -1.16
N ALA A 149 -21.72 2.04 -2.29
CA ALA A 149 -22.14 2.83 -3.45
C ALA A 149 -23.44 2.32 -4.09
N LYS A 150 -23.91 1.12 -3.70
CA LYS A 150 -25.17 0.53 -4.19
C LYS A 150 -26.28 0.56 -3.14
N LEU A 151 -26.03 1.14 -1.96
CA LEU A 151 -27.06 1.40 -0.97
C LEU A 151 -27.84 2.67 -1.34
N GLU A 152 -29.08 2.74 -0.87
CA GLU A 152 -29.93 3.93 -1.04
C GLU A 152 -29.65 4.98 0.04
N THR A 153 -29.16 4.54 1.20
CA THR A 153 -28.69 5.37 2.30
C THR A 153 -27.17 5.25 2.42
N GLY A 154 -26.52 6.28 2.98
CA GLY A 154 -25.09 6.24 3.29
C GLY A 154 -24.75 5.47 4.56
N ASP A 155 -25.71 4.74 5.13
CA ASP A 155 -25.52 4.05 6.40
C ASP A 155 -24.81 2.72 6.20
N ILE A 156 -23.83 2.44 7.06
CA ILE A 156 -23.15 1.14 7.09
C ILE A 156 -24.20 0.07 7.40
N THR A 157 -24.44 -0.79 6.42
CA THR A 157 -25.50 -1.80 6.46
C THR A 157 -24.87 -3.20 6.56
N PRO A 158 -25.27 -4.04 7.54
CA PRO A 158 -24.81 -5.42 7.60
C PRO A 158 -25.14 -6.21 6.34
N TYR A 159 -24.30 -7.19 5.99
CA TYR A 159 -24.47 -7.98 4.77
C TYR A 159 -25.84 -8.64 4.64
N GLU A 160 -26.40 -9.14 5.73
CA GLU A 160 -27.69 -9.86 5.70
C GLU A 160 -28.90 -8.94 5.50
N ASP A 161 -28.74 -7.64 5.78
CA ASP A 161 -29.77 -6.62 5.64
C ASP A 161 -29.62 -5.81 4.33
N ALA A 162 -28.43 -5.83 3.72
CA ALA A 162 -28.15 -5.12 2.48
C ALA A 162 -29.00 -5.66 1.30
N PRO A 163 -29.38 -4.85 0.30
CA PRO A 163 -30.05 -5.36 -0.90
C PRO A 163 -29.10 -6.26 -1.71
N GLU A 164 -29.64 -7.28 -2.40
CA GLU A 164 -28.84 -8.27 -3.15
C GLU A 164 -27.84 -7.63 -4.12
N LYS A 165 -28.24 -6.53 -4.78
CA LYS A 165 -27.37 -5.77 -5.71
C LYS A 165 -26.07 -5.26 -5.06
N ALA A 166 -26.08 -5.01 -3.75
CA ALA A 166 -24.95 -4.49 -2.98
C ALA A 166 -24.11 -5.59 -2.32
N ARG A 167 -24.63 -6.82 -2.23
CA ARG A 167 -23.96 -7.94 -1.57
C ARG A 167 -22.84 -8.50 -2.45
N ILE A 168 -21.66 -8.67 -1.87
CA ILE A 168 -20.50 -9.28 -2.51
C ILE A 168 -20.06 -10.49 -1.69
N ILE A 169 -19.90 -11.64 -2.34
CA ILE A 169 -19.15 -12.78 -1.81
C ILE A 169 -17.96 -13.00 -2.73
N LEU A 170 -16.76 -12.84 -2.18
CA LEU A 170 -15.54 -13.01 -2.94
C LEU A 170 -15.40 -14.44 -3.49
N LYS A 171 -15.17 -14.56 -4.80
CA LYS A 171 -14.96 -15.85 -5.48
C LYS A 171 -13.49 -16.29 -5.45
N THR A 172 -12.59 -15.33 -5.33
CA THR A 172 -11.14 -15.44 -5.21
C THR A 172 -10.67 -14.43 -4.16
N ASP A 173 -9.39 -14.43 -3.78
CA ASP A 173 -8.92 -13.39 -2.85
C ASP A 173 -8.97 -12.01 -3.52
N GLY A 174 -9.05 -10.97 -2.70
CA GLY A 174 -9.00 -9.56 -3.10
C GLY A 174 -8.06 -8.77 -2.18
N ILE A 175 -8.06 -7.45 -2.34
CA ILE A 175 -7.26 -6.53 -1.54
C ILE A 175 -8.19 -5.44 -0.99
N THR A 176 -8.19 -5.23 0.32
CA THR A 176 -8.74 -4.00 0.89
C THR A 176 -7.66 -2.95 0.96
N VAL A 177 -8.03 -1.71 0.65
CA VAL A 177 -7.18 -0.54 0.82
C VAL A 177 -7.93 0.52 1.60
N GLY A 178 -7.28 1.16 2.55
CA GLY A 178 -7.91 2.14 3.43
C GLY A 178 -7.01 3.34 3.71
N LEU A 179 -7.66 4.41 4.15
CA LEU A 179 -7.01 5.59 4.71
C LEU A 179 -6.62 5.31 6.18
N PRO A 180 -5.53 5.88 6.70
CA PRO A 180 -5.24 5.83 8.13
C PRO A 180 -6.36 6.49 8.94
N GLU A 181 -6.87 5.78 9.95
CA GLU A 181 -7.73 6.34 11.00
C GLU A 181 -9.01 7.05 10.50
N SER A 182 -9.50 6.72 9.30
CA SER A 182 -10.72 7.33 8.73
C SER A 182 -11.61 6.31 8.02
N CYS A 183 -12.85 6.73 7.73
CA CYS A 183 -13.69 6.09 6.72
C CYS A 183 -13.11 6.41 5.33
N GLY A 184 -13.15 5.47 4.41
CA GLY A 184 -12.49 5.51 3.12
C GLY A 184 -11.84 4.18 2.71
N THR A 185 -12.44 3.05 3.07
CA THR A 185 -11.96 1.72 2.72
C THR A 185 -12.60 1.26 1.42
N SER A 186 -11.80 0.69 0.53
CA SER A 186 -12.25 0.10 -0.73
C SER A 186 -11.77 -1.34 -0.86
N LEU A 187 -12.63 -2.20 -1.40
CA LEU A 187 -12.28 -3.57 -1.79
C LEU A 187 -11.97 -3.61 -3.28
N PHE A 188 -10.85 -4.24 -3.62
CA PHE A 188 -10.42 -4.52 -4.99
C PHE A 188 -10.38 -6.02 -5.26
N PHE A 189 -11.04 -6.47 -6.32
CA PHE A 189 -11.13 -7.90 -6.66
C PHE A 189 -11.34 -8.12 -8.16
N ILE A 190 -10.99 -9.30 -8.65
CA ILE A 190 -11.18 -9.66 -10.06
C ILE A 190 -12.58 -10.24 -10.26
N GLU A 191 -13.33 -9.64 -11.16
CA GLU A 191 -14.63 -10.16 -11.60
C GLU A 191 -14.73 -10.00 -13.13
N ASN A 192 -15.14 -11.06 -13.83
CA ASN A 192 -15.33 -11.03 -15.28
C ASN A 192 -14.09 -10.52 -16.05
N ASN A 193 -12.89 -10.94 -15.63
CA ASN A 193 -11.61 -10.49 -16.19
C ASN A 193 -11.41 -8.95 -16.12
N LYS A 194 -11.93 -8.29 -15.08
CA LYS A 194 -11.68 -6.88 -14.79
C LYS A 194 -11.42 -6.70 -13.31
N ILE A 195 -10.63 -5.69 -12.96
CA ILE A 195 -10.57 -5.24 -11.58
C ILE A 195 -11.86 -4.48 -11.25
N ARG A 196 -12.49 -4.81 -10.13
CA ARG A 196 -13.63 -4.12 -9.55
C ARG A 196 -13.20 -3.41 -8.29
N ARG A 197 -13.83 -2.27 -8.04
CA ARG A 197 -13.78 -1.56 -6.76
C ARG A 197 -15.17 -1.60 -6.13
N ALA A 198 -15.24 -1.87 -4.83
CA ALA A 198 -16.42 -1.65 -4.00
C ALA A 198 -16.06 -0.73 -2.84
N PHE A 199 -16.99 0.14 -2.43
CA PHE A 199 -16.80 1.10 -1.34
C PHE A 199 -17.33 0.46 -0.04
N LEU A 200 -16.52 0.42 1.02
CA LEU A 200 -16.85 -0.33 2.24
C LEU A 200 -17.24 0.55 3.44
N ASP A 201 -16.77 1.79 3.50
CA ASP A 201 -17.08 2.81 4.52
C ASP A 201 -16.78 4.23 4.03
#